data_AF-A0A0A1CR82-F1
#
_entry.id   AF-A0A0A1CR82-F1
#
_cell.length_a   1.000
_cell.length_b   1.000
_cell.length_c   1.000
_cell.angle_alpha   90.00
_cell.angle_beta   90.00
_cell.angle_gamma   90.00
#
_symmetry.space_group_name_H-M   'P 1'
#
loop_
_entity.id
_entity.type
_entity.pdbx_description
1 polymer ?
#
loop_
_entity_poly.entity_id
_entity_poly.type
_entity_poly.pdbx_seq_one_letter_code
_entity_poly.pdbx_strand_id
1 'polypeptide(L)'
;MVSEWLAKYMFKGLPEREQLASEAADFFADTERHISHSRGIARDQLIQDLPALVIEHLEDDSALQDAVLSAYHIVNHTLSMSGAVKLIENHNGRAYVKTVQQVSTPVPAAYNP
;
A
#
# COMPACT_ATOMS: atom_id res chain seq x y z
N MET A 1 3.72 -19.32 -0.66
CA MET A 1 2.81 -18.21 -0.24
C MET A 1 3.55 -17.27 0.72
N VAL A 2 3.01 -16.12 1.17
CA VAL A 2 3.75 -15.00 1.83
C VAL A 2 4.92 -15.39 2.77
N SER A 3 4.77 -16.40 3.61
CA SER A 3 5.84 -16.95 4.47
C SER A 3 7.10 -17.37 3.70
N GLU A 4 6.99 -17.98 2.52
CA GLU A 4 8.14 -18.32 1.68
C GLU A 4 8.94 -17.08 1.25
N TRP A 5 8.26 -15.97 0.95
CA TRP A 5 8.93 -14.71 0.58
C TRP A 5 9.61 -14.08 1.78
N LEU A 6 8.94 -14.07 2.94
CA LEU A 6 9.53 -13.56 4.18
C LEU A 6 10.78 -14.35 4.57
N ALA A 7 10.73 -15.69 4.55
CA ALA A 7 11.88 -16.54 4.85
C ALA A 7 13.02 -16.35 3.85
N LYS A 8 12.71 -16.19 2.55
CA LYS A 8 13.70 -16.08 1.48
C LYS A 8 14.41 -14.72 1.45
N TYR A 9 13.70 -13.63 1.77
CA TYR A 9 14.20 -12.27 1.60
C TYR A 9 14.37 -11.53 2.92
N MET A 10 13.27 -11.27 3.65
CA MET A 10 13.31 -10.45 4.86
C MET A 10 14.11 -11.12 5.99
N PHE A 11 13.87 -12.41 6.25
CA PHE A 11 14.53 -13.19 7.30
C PHE A 11 15.72 -13.99 6.75
N LYS A 12 16.27 -13.59 5.61
CA LYS A 12 17.38 -14.29 4.97
C LYS A 12 18.59 -14.33 5.91
N GLY A 13 19.06 -15.55 6.22
CA GLY A 13 20.24 -15.77 7.05
C GLY A 13 19.96 -15.85 8.55
N LEU A 14 18.71 -15.67 8.98
CA LEU A 14 18.32 -15.92 10.37
C LEU A 14 18.13 -17.44 10.60
N PRO A 15 18.56 -17.98 11.76
CA PRO A 15 18.42 -19.41 12.08
C PRO A 15 16.96 -19.90 12.10
N GLU A 16 16.02 -19.05 12.50
CA GLU A 16 14.59 -19.39 12.69
C GLU A 16 13.69 -18.80 11.59
N ARG A 17 14.27 -18.48 10.42
CA ARG A 17 13.58 -17.72 9.35
C ARG A 17 12.24 -18.32 8.91
N GLU A 18 12.11 -19.65 8.86
CA GLU A 18 10.86 -20.31 8.48
C GLU A 18 9.76 -20.11 9.53
N GLN A 19 10.12 -20.18 10.82
CA GLN A 19 9.20 -19.95 11.92
C GLN A 19 8.75 -18.49 11.98
N LEU A 20 9.71 -17.55 11.95
CA LEU A 20 9.44 -16.11 11.94
C LEU A 20 8.56 -15.71 10.76
N ALA A 21 8.80 -16.32 9.59
CA ALA A 21 7.99 -16.10 8.41
C ALA A 21 6.56 -16.65 8.55
N SER A 22 6.38 -17.80 9.20
CA SER A 22 5.05 -18.34 9.48
C SER A 22 4.29 -17.44 10.44
N GLU A 23 4.92 -17.05 11.55
CA GLU A 23 4.32 -16.19 12.57
C GLU A 23 3.86 -14.84 11.99
N ALA A 24 4.72 -14.18 11.22
CA ALA A 24 4.36 -12.93 10.56
C ALA A 24 3.24 -13.14 9.52
N ALA A 25 3.27 -14.21 8.73
CA ALA A 25 2.22 -14.49 7.76
C ALA A 25 0.87 -14.77 8.44
N ASP A 26 0.87 -15.52 9.53
CA ASP A 26 -0.31 -15.85 10.33
C ASP A 26 -0.89 -14.58 10.97
N PHE A 27 -0.04 -13.70 11.52
CA PHE A 27 -0.47 -12.41 12.04
C PHE A 27 -1.20 -11.57 10.99
N PHE A 28 -0.66 -11.44 9.77
CA PHE A 28 -1.30 -10.63 8.72
C PHE A 28 -2.54 -11.28 8.11
N ALA A 29 -2.67 -12.61 8.21
CA ALA A 29 -3.83 -13.35 7.72
C ALA A 29 -5.00 -13.40 8.72
N ASP A 30 -4.80 -13.00 9.97
CA ASP A 30 -5.81 -13.07 11.04
C ASP A 30 -6.97 -12.09 10.80
N THR A 31 -8.05 -12.59 10.21
CA THR A 31 -9.25 -11.80 9.91
C THR A 31 -10.03 -11.40 11.16
N GLU A 32 -9.93 -12.18 12.24
CA GLU A 32 -10.58 -11.85 13.52
C GLU A 32 -9.87 -10.66 14.17
N ARG A 33 -8.54 -10.63 14.08
CA ARG A 33 -7.73 -9.50 14.56
C ARG A 33 -7.86 -8.28 13.67
N HIS A 34 -7.95 -8.40 12.35
CA HIS A 34 -7.94 -7.22 11.46
C HIS A 34 -9.34 -6.65 11.18
N ILE A 35 -10.40 -7.46 11.28
CA ILE A 35 -11.85 -7.14 11.23
C ILE A 35 -12.33 -6.45 9.94
N SER A 36 -11.67 -5.38 9.50
CA SER A 36 -12.01 -4.59 8.33
C SER A 36 -10.76 -4.17 7.56
N HIS A 37 -10.82 -4.26 6.23
CA HIS A 37 -9.77 -3.74 5.34
C HIS A 37 -9.57 -2.22 5.44
N SER A 38 -10.54 -1.49 6.01
CA SER A 38 -10.40 -0.04 6.26
C SER A 38 -9.60 0.28 7.52
N ARG A 39 -9.35 -0.70 8.40
CA ARG A 39 -8.54 -0.51 9.60
C ARG A 39 -7.08 -0.81 9.28
N GLY A 40 -6.27 0.25 9.23
CA GLY A 40 -4.83 0.11 9.07
C GLY A 40 -4.17 -0.58 10.27
N ILE A 41 -3.04 -1.24 10.02
CA ILE A 41 -2.17 -1.78 11.08
C ILE A 41 -1.12 -0.72 11.39
N ALA A 42 -1.08 -0.24 12.63
CA ALA A 42 -0.12 0.78 13.02
C ALA A 42 1.30 0.21 13.11
N ARG A 43 2.30 1.01 12.72
CA ARG A 43 3.72 0.61 12.81
C ARG A 43 4.11 0.21 14.23
N ASP A 44 3.74 1.02 15.22
CA ASP A 44 4.09 0.76 16.62
C ASP A 44 3.49 -0.55 17.12
N GLN A 45 2.29 -0.90 16.63
CA GLN A 45 1.69 -2.21 16.90
C GLN A 45 2.54 -3.34 16.29
N LEU A 46 3.02 -3.19 15.06
CA LEU A 46 3.87 -4.21 14.42
C LEU A 46 5.20 -4.40 15.16
N ILE A 47 5.82 -3.32 15.63
CA ILE A 47 7.05 -3.40 16.44
C ILE A 47 6.80 -4.18 17.74
N GLN A 48 5.63 -4.03 18.34
CA GLN A 48 5.25 -4.74 19.58
C GLN A 48 4.85 -6.19 19.33
N ASP A 49 3.97 -6.44 18.36
CA ASP A 49 3.37 -7.74 18.09
C ASP A 49 4.30 -8.67 17.27
N LEU A 50 5.19 -8.10 16.45
CA LEU A 50 6.11 -8.83 15.56
C LEU A 50 7.53 -8.22 15.61
N PRO A 51 8.26 -8.33 16.73
CA PRO A 51 9.56 -7.67 16.92
C PRO A 51 10.66 -8.15 15.96
N ALA A 52 10.49 -9.32 15.34
CA ALA A 52 11.41 -9.82 14.33
C ALA A 52 11.24 -9.13 12.96
N LEU A 53 10.09 -8.48 12.71
CA LEU A 53 9.82 -7.78 11.45
C LEU A 53 10.79 -6.61 11.30
N VAL A 54 11.55 -6.60 10.20
CA VAL A 54 12.48 -5.52 9.91
C VAL A 54 11.68 -4.34 9.36
N ILE A 55 11.49 -3.32 10.20
CA ILE A 55 10.76 -2.09 9.87
C ILE A 55 11.77 -0.94 9.84
N GLU A 56 11.94 -0.35 8.66
CA GLU A 56 12.70 0.89 8.47
C GLU A 56 11.75 2.08 8.51
N HIS A 57 12.11 3.12 9.26
CA HIS A 57 11.32 4.36 9.30
C HIS A 57 11.68 5.20 8.08
N LEU A 58 10.68 5.50 7.26
CA LEU A 58 10.85 6.37 6.10
C LEU A 58 11.37 7.75 6.54
N GLU A 59 10.97 8.19 7.73
CA GLU A 59 11.32 9.46 8.36
C GLU A 59 12.81 9.59 8.73
N ASP A 60 13.54 8.48 8.83
CA ASP A 60 14.97 8.48 9.17
C ASP A 60 15.85 8.92 7.98
N ASP A 61 15.32 8.89 6.76
CA ASP A 61 15.97 9.42 5.54
C ASP A 61 15.10 10.49 4.89
N SER A 62 15.43 11.76 5.16
CA SER A 62 14.70 12.91 4.63
C SER A 62 14.62 12.95 3.09
N ALA A 63 15.65 12.48 2.38
CA ALA A 63 15.66 12.53 0.92
C ALA A 63 14.76 11.43 0.33
N LEU A 64 14.81 10.23 0.92
CA LEU A 64 13.91 9.14 0.56
C LEU A 64 12.45 9.51 0.88
N GLN A 65 12.20 10.11 2.06
CA GLN A 65 10.87 10.55 2.47
C GLN A 65 10.28 11.55 1.48
N ASP A 66 11.03 12.59 1.12
CA ASP A 66 10.58 13.61 0.16
C ASP A 66 10.27 13.01 -1.21
N ALA A 67 11.11 12.10 -1.70
CA ALA A 67 10.90 11.41 -2.98
C ALA A 67 9.64 10.53 -2.96
N VAL A 68 9.42 9.75 -1.90
CA VAL A 68 8.25 8.87 -1.75
C VAL A 68 6.96 9.68 -1.63
N LEU A 69 6.96 10.74 -0.80
CA LEU A 69 5.79 11.60 -0.63
C LEU A 69 5.47 12.37 -1.92
N SER A 70 6.48 12.85 -2.63
CA SER A 70 6.30 13.49 -3.94
C SER A 70 5.62 12.54 -4.94
N ALA A 71 6.10 11.30 -5.06
CA ALA A 71 5.48 10.29 -5.92
C ALA A 71 4.03 10.00 -5.49
N TYR A 72 3.78 9.84 -4.20
CA TYR A 72 2.43 9.63 -3.66
C TYR A 72 1.49 10.78 -4.01
N HIS A 73 1.91 12.04 -3.82
CA HIS A 73 1.09 13.21 -4.12
C HIS A 73 0.82 13.36 -5.62
N ILE A 74 1.82 13.13 -6.47
CA ILE A 74 1.66 13.16 -7.93
C ILE A 74 0.64 12.12 -8.40
N VAL A 75 0.73 10.89 -7.89
CA VAL A 75 -0.22 9.81 -8.21
C VAL A 75 -1.64 10.19 -7.75
N ASN A 76 -1.79 10.63 -6.51
CA ASN A 76 -3.12 11.01 -5.98
C ASN A 76 -3.72 12.20 -6.72
N HIS A 77 -2.91 13.22 -7.03
CA HIS A 77 -3.35 14.37 -7.82
C HIS A 77 -3.79 13.93 -9.22
N THR A 78 -3.01 13.07 -9.87
CA THR A 78 -3.34 12.52 -11.21
C THR A 78 -4.65 11.75 -11.19
N LEU A 79 -4.85 10.86 -10.22
CA LEU A 79 -6.07 10.05 -10.10
C LEU A 79 -7.30 10.88 -9.68
N SER A 80 -7.10 11.97 -8.94
CA SER A 80 -8.19 12.81 -8.43
C SER A 80 -8.60 13.92 -9.38
N MET A 81 -7.66 14.48 -10.15
CA MET A 81 -7.86 15.66 -11.01
C MET A 81 -7.94 15.31 -12.50
N SER A 82 -7.89 14.03 -12.86
CA SER A 82 -8.05 13.57 -14.25
C SER A 82 -9.01 12.38 -14.33
N GLY A 83 -9.32 11.94 -15.54
CA GLY A 83 -10.09 10.70 -15.77
C GLY A 83 -9.27 9.41 -15.57
N ALA A 84 -8.03 9.48 -15.09
CA ALA A 84 -7.19 8.30 -14.90
C ALA A 84 -7.74 7.39 -13.79
N VAL A 85 -7.94 6.11 -14.13
CA VAL A 85 -8.43 5.07 -13.19
C VAL A 85 -7.41 3.98 -12.94
N LYS A 86 -6.32 3.96 -13.72
CA LYS A 86 -5.17 3.06 -13.52
C LYS A 86 -3.92 3.74 -14.06
N LEU A 87 -2.86 3.68 -13.27
CA LEU A 87 -1.55 4.23 -13.59
C LEU A 87 -0.48 3.18 -13.27
N ILE A 88 0.41 2.90 -14.22
CA ILE A 88 1.60 2.07 -14.02
C ILE A 88 2.78 2.83 -14.64
N GLU A 89 3.76 3.22 -13.83
CA GLU A 89 4.94 3.95 -14.26
C GLU A 89 6.21 3.29 -13.75
N ASN A 90 7.35 3.55 -14.41
CA ASN A 90 8.65 3.07 -13.95
C ASN A 90 9.76 4.11 -14.14
N HIS A 91 10.92 3.83 -13.55
CA HIS A 91 12.10 4.70 -13.58
C HIS A 91 12.68 4.94 -14.99
N ASN A 92 12.24 4.21 -16.01
CA ASN A 92 12.68 4.39 -17.40
C ASN A 92 11.79 5.39 -18.17
N GLY A 93 10.95 6.15 -17.47
CA GLY A 93 10.02 7.11 -18.08
C GLY A 93 8.92 6.47 -18.92
N ARG A 94 8.60 5.19 -18.67
CA ARG A 94 7.51 4.48 -19.36
C ARG A 94 6.27 4.46 -18.48
N ALA A 95 5.14 4.86 -19.05
CA ALA A 95 3.85 4.89 -18.38
C ALA A 95 2.77 4.14 -19.17
N TYR A 96 1.90 3.43 -18.46
CA TYR A 96 0.61 2.97 -18.93
C TYR A 96 -0.48 3.65 -18.12
N VAL A 97 -1.35 4.39 -18.79
CA VAL A 97 -2.46 5.12 -18.16
C VAL A 97 -3.78 4.64 -18.78
N LYS A 98 -4.70 4.18 -17.94
CA LYS A 98 -6.08 3.92 -18.34
C LYS A 98 -6.94 5.09 -17.88
N THR A 99 -7.57 5.77 -18.83
CA THR A 99 -8.44 6.91 -18.59
C THR A 99 -9.87 6.55 -18.96
N VAL A 100 -10.83 7.02 -18.16
CA VAL A 100 -12.26 7.00 -18.51
C VAL A 100 -12.71 8.43 -18.79
N GLN A 101 -13.57 8.60 -19.78
CA GLN A 101 -14.17 9.90 -20.05
C GLN A 101 -15.25 10.16 -19.01
N GLN A 102 -15.07 11.19 -18.20
CA GLN A 102 -16.14 11.68 -17.32
C GLN A 102 -17.16 12.42 -18.20
N VAL A 103 -18.33 11.83 -18.37
CA VAL A 103 -19.46 12.47 -19.05
C VAL A 103 -20.39 13.02 -17.97
N SER A 104 -20.55 14.34 -17.91
CA SER A 104 -21.57 14.95 -17.06
C SER A 104 -22.96 14.62 -17.61
N THR A 105 -23.73 13.83 -16.89
CA THR A 105 -25.14 13.61 -17.23
C THR A 105 -25.97 14.80 -16.72
N PRO A 106 -26.85 15.39 -17.55
CA PRO A 106 -27.75 16.43 -17.07
C PRO A 106 -28.60 15.88 -15.91
N VAL A 107 -28.69 16.64 -14.81
CA VAL A 107 -29.67 16.33 -13.76
C VAL A 107 -31.06 16.55 -14.36
N PRO A 108 -31.99 15.58 -14.31
CA PRO A 108 -33.35 15.77 -14.79
C PRO A 108 -33.98 16.99 -14.10
N ALA A 109 -34.71 17.81 -14.86
CA ALA A 109 -35.45 18.92 -14.27
C ALA A 109 -36.36 18.40 -13.15
N ALA A 110 -36.28 19.01 -11.97
CA ALA A 110 -37.13 18.65 -10.85
C ALA A 110 -38.61 18.77 -11.28
N TYR A 111 -39.37 17.69 -11.12
CA TYR A 111 -40.81 17.72 -11.32
C TYR A 111 -41.42 18.62 -10.24
N ASN A 112 -42.01 19.75 -10.65
CA ASN A 112 -42.75 20.63 -9.77
C ASN A 112 -44.25 20.30 -9.94
N PRO A 113 -44.93 19.73 -8.93
CA PRO A 113 -46.31 19.26 -9.02
C PRO A 113 -47.34 20.38 -9.24
#